data_AF-A0A350MSN7-F1
#
_entry.id   AF-A0A350MSN7-F1
#
_cell.length_a   1.000
_cell.length_b   1.000
_cell.length_c   1.000
_cell.angle_alpha   90.00
_cell.angle_beta   90.00
_cell.angle_gamma   90.00
#
_symmetry.space_group_name_H-M   'P 1'
#
loop_
_entity.id
_entity.type
_entity.pdbx_description
1 polymer ?
#
loop_
_entity_poly.entity_id
_entity_poly.type
_entity_poly.pdbx_seq_one_letter_code
_entity_poly.pdbx_strand_id
1 'polypeptide(L)'
;MYKITTHPILEIPKSEKVTFQFDGHIIEAKKGFTIAAALHQAGFPVHSHSLRNRKRSLECGIGKCGACEMLVDGQVKRICITLVDEVKEVKEIPHDYRPDIIEYAKNEPIDVYKTQVVIVGAGPAGLAAREILREYGIDNLVVDNNSKIGGQFLMQTHQFFFFEKEKKYGGMRGFDIAQTLAGANHEGIFLNSTVWDILEGGRIAVKEISTDRT
;
A
#
# COMPACT_ATOMS: atom_id res chain seq x y z
N MET A 1 -11.03 -4.86 16.62
CA MET A 1 -10.96 -3.44 16.21
C MET A 1 -12.38 -3.01 15.95
N TYR A 2 -12.85 -1.93 16.57
CA TYR A 2 -14.23 -1.50 16.39
C TYR A 2 -14.39 -0.75 15.08
N LYS A 3 -15.56 -0.93 14.46
CA LYS A 3 -15.94 -0.22 13.25
C LYS A 3 -16.09 1.27 13.55
N ILE A 4 -15.36 2.10 12.83
CA ILE A 4 -15.54 3.55 12.86
C ILE A 4 -16.75 3.87 11.97
N THR A 5 -17.78 4.49 12.55
CA THR A 5 -19.01 4.88 11.84
C THR A 5 -19.08 6.37 11.55
N THR A 6 -18.36 7.18 12.33
CA THR A 6 -18.19 8.62 12.15
C THR A 6 -16.73 9.00 12.44
N HIS A 7 -16.16 9.94 11.66
CA HIS A 7 -14.83 10.48 11.92
C HIS A 7 -14.85 11.99 11.67
N PRO A 8 -14.22 12.82 12.54
CA PRO A 8 -14.30 14.28 12.44
C PRO A 8 -13.57 14.91 11.23
N ILE A 9 -12.92 14.10 10.39
CA ILE A 9 -11.97 14.57 9.37
C ILE A 9 -12.09 13.71 8.11
N LEU A 10 -11.96 12.38 8.27
CA LEU A 10 -12.01 11.45 7.15
C LEU A 10 -13.45 11.10 6.81
N GLU A 11 -13.74 11.05 5.51
CA GLU A 11 -14.99 10.47 5.03
C GLU A 11 -14.97 8.95 5.19
N ILE A 12 -16.10 8.40 5.65
CA ILE A 12 -16.25 6.95 5.79
C ILE A 12 -17.07 6.47 4.59
N PRO A 13 -16.43 5.76 3.64
CA PRO A 13 -17.12 5.35 2.43
C PRO A 13 -18.27 4.40 2.76
N LYS A 14 -19.41 4.63 2.11
CA LYS A 14 -20.46 3.62 2.02
C LYS A 14 -19.96 2.57 1.05
N SER A 15 -19.97 1.31 1.49
CA SER A 15 -19.51 0.20 0.69
C SER A 15 -20.51 -0.93 0.74
N GLU A 16 -20.54 -1.70 -0.34
CA GLU A 16 -21.25 -2.96 -0.42
C GLU A 16 -20.62 -3.99 0.54
N LYS A 17 -21.43 -4.98 0.89
CA LYS A 17 -20.96 -6.13 1.66
C LYS A 17 -20.38 -7.18 0.72
N VAL A 18 -19.29 -7.79 1.13
CA VAL A 18 -18.68 -8.94 0.46
C VAL A 18 -18.39 -10.01 1.50
N THR A 19 -18.13 -11.24 1.07
CA THR A 19 -17.84 -12.35 1.98
C THR A 19 -16.64 -13.14 1.50
N PHE A 20 -15.81 -13.62 2.43
CA PHE A 20 -14.73 -14.56 2.15
C PHE A 20 -14.66 -15.63 3.25
N GLN A 21 -13.98 -16.74 2.97
CA GLN A 21 -13.78 -17.82 3.94
C GLN A 21 -12.51 -17.59 4.77
N PHE A 22 -12.59 -17.81 6.07
CA PHE A 22 -11.47 -17.79 7.00
C PHE A 22 -11.56 -18.97 7.97
N ASP A 23 -10.64 -19.93 7.89
CA ASP A 23 -10.60 -21.12 8.76
C ASP A 23 -11.98 -21.79 8.96
N GLY A 24 -12.70 -22.02 7.86
CA GLY A 24 -14.04 -22.63 7.86
C GLY A 24 -15.20 -21.70 8.25
N HIS A 25 -14.93 -20.42 8.55
CA HIS A 25 -15.95 -19.41 8.86
C HIS A 25 -16.20 -18.51 7.64
N ILE A 26 -17.45 -18.11 7.43
CA ILE A 26 -17.79 -17.07 6.44
C ILE A 26 -17.68 -15.71 7.13
N ILE A 27 -16.78 -14.87 6.64
CA ILE A 27 -16.55 -13.52 7.16
C ILE A 27 -17.30 -12.52 6.32
N GLU A 28 -18.23 -11.77 6.94
CA GLU A 28 -18.84 -10.59 6.32
C GLU A 28 -17.87 -9.41 6.38
N ALA A 29 -17.61 -8.80 5.24
CA ALA A 29 -16.70 -7.69 5.08
C ALA A 29 -17.30 -6.60 4.20
N LYS A 30 -16.53 -5.52 4.04
CA LYS A 30 -16.92 -4.33 3.30
C LYS A 30 -15.97 -4.10 2.15
N LYS A 31 -16.50 -3.93 0.94
CA LYS A 31 -15.68 -3.58 -0.24
C LYS A 31 -14.83 -2.32 0.04
N GLY A 32 -13.58 -2.32 -0.40
CA GLY A 32 -12.58 -1.28 -0.14
C GLY A 32 -11.90 -1.35 1.23
N PHE A 33 -12.28 -2.27 2.11
CA PHE A 33 -11.58 -2.50 3.38
C PHE A 33 -10.55 -3.61 3.26
N THR A 34 -9.58 -3.61 4.18
CA THR A 34 -8.53 -4.63 4.20
C THR A 34 -9.01 -5.90 4.89
N ILE A 35 -8.41 -7.04 4.53
CA ILE A 35 -8.70 -8.33 5.15
C ILE A 35 -8.53 -8.24 6.68
N ALA A 36 -7.46 -7.58 7.15
CA ALA A 36 -7.24 -7.41 8.58
C ALA A 36 -8.35 -6.61 9.26
N ALA A 37 -8.84 -5.53 8.63
CA ALA A 37 -9.96 -4.77 9.18
C ALA A 37 -11.23 -5.63 9.29
N ALA A 38 -11.48 -6.51 8.34
CA ALA A 38 -12.60 -7.45 8.35
C ALA A 38 -12.46 -8.51 9.45
N LEU A 39 -11.31 -9.20 9.53
CA LEU A 39 -11.05 -10.21 10.56
C LEU A 39 -11.15 -9.63 11.98
N HIS A 40 -10.58 -8.46 12.22
CA HIS A 40 -10.68 -7.79 13.51
C HIS A 40 -12.10 -7.33 13.88
N GLN A 41 -12.98 -7.06 12.90
CA GLN A 41 -14.39 -6.73 13.13
C GLN A 41 -15.23 -7.99 13.35
N ALA A 42 -14.85 -9.11 12.74
CA ALA A 42 -15.47 -10.42 12.90
C ALA A 42 -15.03 -11.16 14.19
N GLY A 43 -14.11 -10.59 14.97
CA GLY A 43 -13.66 -11.17 16.24
C GLY A 43 -12.42 -12.05 16.15
N PHE A 44 -11.70 -12.02 15.02
CA PHE A 44 -10.46 -12.77 14.76
C PHE A 44 -9.24 -11.82 14.73
N PRO A 45 -8.72 -11.37 15.89
CA PRO A 45 -7.58 -10.46 15.94
C PRO A 45 -6.22 -11.18 15.83
N VAL A 46 -6.18 -12.51 15.88
CA VAL A 46 -4.94 -13.29 15.81
C VAL A 46 -4.73 -13.73 14.38
N HIS A 47 -3.56 -13.41 13.81
CA HIS A 47 -3.26 -13.64 12.39
C HIS A 47 -2.12 -14.64 12.17
N SER A 48 -1.28 -14.84 13.20
CA SER A 48 -0.20 -15.80 13.17
C SER A 48 0.27 -16.18 14.58
N HIS A 49 1.15 -17.17 14.66
CA HIS A 49 1.84 -17.58 15.88
C HIS A 49 3.36 -17.50 15.72
N SER A 50 4.07 -17.06 16.77
CA SER A 50 5.55 -17.08 16.79
C SER A 50 6.09 -18.51 16.86
N LEU A 51 7.41 -18.69 16.70
CA LEU A 51 8.10 -19.97 16.93
C LEU A 51 7.87 -20.59 18.33
N ARG A 52 7.46 -19.80 19.33
CA ARG A 52 7.09 -20.27 20.68
C ARG A 52 5.57 -20.31 20.90
N ASN A 53 4.79 -20.36 19.83
CA ASN A 53 3.33 -20.38 19.82
C ASN A 53 2.63 -19.18 20.50
N ARG A 54 3.33 -18.04 20.68
CA ARG A 54 2.67 -16.79 21.12
C ARG A 54 1.82 -16.22 19.98
N LYS A 55 0.55 -15.92 20.29
CA LYS A 55 -0.40 -15.24 19.41
C LYS A 55 0.18 -13.91 18.91
N ARG A 56 0.06 -13.65 17.60
CA ARG A 56 0.46 -12.41 16.95
C ARG A 56 -0.73 -11.78 16.23
N SER A 57 -0.69 -10.46 16.13
CA SER A 57 -1.74 -9.64 15.54
C SER A 57 -1.10 -8.58 14.63
N LEU A 58 -1.89 -7.59 14.21
CA LEU A 58 -1.41 -6.40 13.54
C LEU A 58 -0.36 -5.68 14.39
N GLU A 59 0.77 -5.35 13.76
CA GLU A 59 1.83 -4.53 14.35
C GLU A 59 1.89 -3.17 13.66
N CYS A 60 2.31 -3.13 12.39
CA CYS A 60 2.51 -1.86 11.68
C CYS A 60 1.25 -1.29 11.03
N GLY A 61 0.33 -2.14 10.56
CA GLY A 61 -0.87 -1.72 9.83
C GLY A 61 -0.64 -1.09 8.44
N ILE A 62 0.60 -1.11 7.93
CA ILE A 62 1.02 -0.36 6.72
C ILE A 62 1.77 -1.22 5.69
N GLY A 63 1.69 -2.55 5.82
CA GLY A 63 2.26 -3.49 4.85
C GLY A 63 3.79 -3.60 4.85
N LYS A 64 4.47 -3.14 5.90
CA LYS A 64 5.93 -3.17 6.01
C LYS A 64 6.48 -4.29 6.89
N CYS A 65 5.78 -4.66 7.97
CA CYS A 65 6.16 -5.79 8.82
C CYS A 65 5.58 -7.12 8.28
N GLY A 66 6.12 -8.26 8.72
CA GLY A 66 5.60 -9.59 8.42
C GLY A 66 4.57 -10.15 9.42
N ALA A 67 4.18 -9.39 10.47
CA ALA A 67 3.34 -9.93 11.55
C ALA A 67 1.91 -10.36 11.10
N CYS A 68 1.45 -9.85 9.97
CA CYS A 68 0.12 -10.07 9.40
C CYS A 68 0.18 -10.78 8.03
N GLU A 69 1.22 -11.58 7.81
CA GLU A 69 1.30 -12.41 6.61
C GLU A 69 0.39 -13.63 6.78
N MET A 70 -0.48 -13.84 5.80
CA MET A 70 -1.44 -14.96 5.74
C MET A 70 -1.48 -15.51 4.31
N LEU A 71 -1.99 -16.73 4.14
CA LEU A 71 -2.35 -17.24 2.81
C LEU A 71 -3.66 -16.59 2.38
N VAL A 72 -3.65 -15.89 1.26
CA VAL A 72 -4.80 -15.26 0.63
C VAL A 72 -4.90 -15.83 -0.77
N ASP A 73 -5.93 -16.63 -1.02
CA ASP A 73 -6.12 -17.39 -2.27
C ASP A 73 -4.86 -18.17 -2.69
N GLY A 74 -4.24 -18.84 -1.72
CA GLY A 74 -3.03 -19.66 -1.92
C GLY A 74 -1.71 -18.87 -1.96
N GLN A 75 -1.74 -17.54 -1.90
CA GLN A 75 -0.54 -16.71 -1.95
C GLN A 75 -0.26 -16.03 -0.62
N VAL A 76 1.01 -15.96 -0.22
CA VAL A 76 1.41 -15.22 0.99
C VAL A 76 1.22 -13.72 0.72
N LYS A 77 0.26 -13.10 1.42
CA LYS A 77 -0.04 -11.67 1.32
C LYS A 77 -0.14 -11.03 2.70
N ARG A 78 0.11 -9.72 2.76
CA ARG A 78 -0.04 -8.92 3.98
C ARG A 78 -1.47 -8.42 4.10
N ILE A 79 -2.25 -9.05 4.97
CA ILE A 79 -3.70 -8.78 5.11
C ILE A 79 -4.03 -7.36 5.57
N CYS A 80 -3.06 -6.63 6.13
CA CYS A 80 -3.24 -5.23 6.56
C CYS A 80 -3.37 -4.22 5.41
N ILE A 81 -2.94 -4.58 4.19
CA ILE A 81 -3.04 -3.72 2.99
C ILE A 81 -3.81 -4.37 1.85
N THR A 82 -3.99 -5.70 1.87
CA THR A 82 -4.79 -6.42 0.88
C THR A 82 -6.28 -6.18 1.11
N LEU A 83 -6.98 -5.74 0.06
CA LEU A 83 -8.42 -5.50 0.07
C LEU A 83 -9.22 -6.80 0.02
N VAL A 84 -10.43 -6.79 0.58
CA VAL A 84 -11.35 -7.96 0.57
C VAL A 84 -12.10 -8.15 -0.75
N ASP A 85 -11.99 -7.21 -1.69
CA ASP A 85 -12.91 -7.03 -2.83
C ASP A 85 -13.06 -8.28 -3.70
N GLU A 86 -11.97 -9.02 -3.92
CA GLU A 86 -11.92 -10.18 -4.80
C GLU A 86 -11.40 -11.45 -4.09
N VAL A 87 -11.32 -11.41 -2.76
CA VAL A 87 -10.74 -12.48 -1.95
C VAL A 87 -11.77 -13.59 -1.74
N LYS A 88 -11.37 -14.84 -1.98
CA LYS A 88 -12.25 -16.00 -1.75
C LYS A 88 -11.94 -16.68 -0.42
N GLU A 89 -10.66 -16.87 -0.13
CA GLU A 89 -10.19 -17.62 1.03
C GLU A 89 -8.95 -17.00 1.69
N VAL A 90 -8.95 -16.99 3.01
CA VAL A 90 -7.82 -16.58 3.85
C VAL A 90 -7.52 -17.67 4.88
N LYS A 91 -6.25 -18.01 5.08
CA LYS A 91 -5.77 -19.02 6.04
C LYS A 91 -4.51 -18.55 6.75
N GLU A 92 -4.33 -18.97 8.00
CA GLU A 92 -3.00 -18.85 8.64
C GLU A 92 -1.98 -19.67 7.83
N ILE A 93 -0.74 -19.17 7.73
CA ILE A 93 0.34 -19.88 7.03
C ILE A 93 0.78 -21.06 7.90
N PRO A 94 0.69 -22.32 7.43
CA PRO A 94 1.21 -23.47 8.17
C PRO A 94 2.71 -23.34 8.46
N HIS A 95 3.18 -23.88 9.59
CA HIS A 95 4.60 -23.80 9.97
C HIS A 95 5.54 -24.50 8.98
N ASP A 96 5.07 -25.54 8.30
CA ASP A 96 5.76 -26.31 7.28
C ASP A 96 5.41 -25.88 5.85
N TYR A 97 4.72 -24.73 5.70
CA TYR A 97 4.33 -24.21 4.41
C TYR A 97 5.53 -24.03 3.50
N ARG A 98 5.42 -24.60 2.31
CA ARG A 98 6.33 -24.35 1.19
C ARG A 98 5.48 -23.85 0.03
N PRO A 99 5.82 -22.70 -0.56
CA PRO A 99 5.13 -22.26 -1.75
C PRO A 99 5.37 -23.27 -2.86
N ASP A 100 4.33 -23.56 -3.64
CA ASP A 100 4.48 -24.33 -4.86
C ASP A 100 5.36 -23.56 -5.87
N ILE A 101 6.08 -24.32 -6.69
CA ILE A 101 6.84 -23.74 -7.81
C ILE A 101 5.83 -23.34 -8.87
N ILE A 102 5.64 -22.03 -9.05
CA ILE A 102 4.86 -21.48 -10.14
C ILE A 102 5.81 -21.28 -11.32
N GLU A 103 5.53 -21.94 -12.45
CA GLU A 103 6.27 -21.67 -13.69
C GLU A 103 5.98 -20.23 -14.15
N TYR A 104 7.02 -19.40 -14.16
CA TYR A 104 6.91 -18.03 -14.60
C TYR A 104 6.83 -17.97 -16.14
N ALA A 105 5.64 -17.74 -16.68
CA ALA A 105 5.42 -17.60 -18.11
C ALA A 105 5.91 -16.23 -18.62
N LYS A 106 7.10 -16.21 -19.24
CA LYS A 106 7.76 -15.03 -19.85
C LYS A 106 7.08 -14.42 -21.09
N ASN A 107 5.80 -14.69 -21.34
CA ASN A 107 5.17 -14.30 -22.61
C ASN A 107 4.58 -12.88 -22.60
N GLU A 108 4.56 -12.18 -21.47
CA GLU A 108 4.12 -10.79 -21.42
C GLU A 108 5.28 -9.83 -21.75
N PRO A 109 5.05 -8.83 -22.62
CA PRO A 109 6.05 -7.82 -22.91
C PRO A 109 6.35 -6.99 -21.66
N ILE A 110 7.62 -6.71 -21.42
CA ILE A 110 8.09 -5.81 -20.36
C ILE A 110 7.86 -4.38 -20.83
N ASP A 111 7.17 -3.57 -20.01
CA ASP A 111 6.98 -2.16 -20.31
C ASP A 111 8.29 -1.39 -20.02
N VAL A 112 8.86 -0.78 -21.06
CA VAL A 112 10.14 -0.05 -20.94
C VAL A 112 9.91 1.44 -21.02
N TYR A 113 10.17 2.11 -19.90
CA TYR A 113 10.15 3.57 -19.79
C TYR A 113 11.58 4.12 -19.80
N LYS A 114 11.77 5.30 -20.40
CA LYS A 114 13.03 6.04 -20.36
C LYS A 114 12.76 7.39 -19.73
N THR A 115 13.68 7.81 -18.87
CA THR A 115 13.61 9.11 -18.22
C THR A 115 14.99 9.55 -17.77
N GLN A 116 15.17 10.82 -17.40
CA GLN A 116 16.44 11.32 -16.88
C GLN A 116 16.59 11.02 -15.38
N VAL A 117 15.49 11.04 -14.62
CA VAL A 117 15.50 10.82 -13.17
C VAL A 117 14.36 9.89 -12.75
N VAL A 118 14.66 8.90 -11.91
CA VAL A 118 13.62 8.12 -11.22
C VAL A 118 13.66 8.45 -9.74
N ILE A 119 12.50 8.82 -9.20
CA ILE A 119 12.29 9.10 -7.78
C ILE A 119 11.61 7.88 -7.16
N VAL A 120 12.26 7.25 -6.19
CA VAL A 120 11.70 6.10 -5.47
C VAL A 120 11.01 6.58 -4.20
N GLY A 121 9.69 6.61 -4.23
CA GLY A 121 8.80 7.04 -3.16
C GLY A 121 8.04 8.32 -3.46
N ALA A 122 6.72 8.26 -3.46
CA ALA A 122 5.78 9.37 -3.62
C ALA A 122 5.37 9.97 -2.26
N GLY A 123 6.29 9.95 -1.28
CA GLY A 123 6.14 10.68 -0.03
C GLY A 123 6.41 12.20 -0.20
N PRO A 124 6.34 12.99 0.87
CA PRO A 124 6.57 14.44 0.80
C PRO A 124 7.94 14.79 0.18
N ALA A 125 9.00 14.05 0.53
CA ALA A 125 10.34 14.29 -0.02
C ALA A 125 10.40 14.04 -1.54
N GLY A 126 9.84 12.92 -2.00
CA GLY A 126 9.86 12.58 -3.42
C GLY A 126 8.95 13.47 -4.27
N LEU A 127 7.77 13.83 -3.75
CA LEU A 127 6.88 14.77 -4.42
C LEU A 127 7.47 16.19 -4.48
N ALA A 128 8.13 16.65 -3.42
CA ALA A 128 8.86 17.91 -3.44
C ALA A 128 10.04 17.88 -4.43
N ALA A 129 10.78 16.77 -4.50
CA ALA A 129 11.84 16.60 -5.51
C ALA A 129 11.27 16.67 -6.94
N ARG A 130 10.13 16.02 -7.18
CA ARG A 130 9.41 16.10 -8.47
C ARG A 130 8.97 17.51 -8.81
N GLU A 131 8.41 18.26 -7.86
CA GLU A 131 7.99 19.66 -8.06
C GLU A 131 9.15 20.46 -8.67
N ILE A 132 10.32 20.41 -8.05
CA ILE A 132 11.53 21.10 -8.52
C ILE A 132 12.00 20.58 -9.88
N LEU A 133 12.08 19.26 -10.09
CA LEU A 133 12.51 18.71 -11.39
C LEU A 133 11.60 19.18 -12.54
N ARG A 134 10.28 19.27 -12.29
CA ARG A 134 9.32 19.77 -13.27
C ARG A 134 9.47 21.26 -13.56
N GLU A 135 9.77 22.09 -12.56
CA GLU A 135 10.04 23.52 -12.75
C GLU A 135 11.22 23.76 -13.70
N TYR A 136 12.24 22.90 -13.66
CA TYR A 136 13.39 22.94 -14.56
C TYR A 136 13.20 22.15 -15.87
N GLY A 137 12.02 21.56 -16.10
CA GLY A 137 11.75 20.77 -17.30
C GLY A 137 12.56 19.48 -17.42
N ILE A 138 13.01 18.91 -16.29
CA ILE A 138 13.76 17.65 -16.26
C ILE A 138 12.77 16.49 -16.23
N ASP A 139 12.88 15.61 -17.23
CA ASP A 139 12.00 14.46 -17.33
C ASP A 139 12.23 13.48 -16.17
N ASN A 140 11.15 13.07 -15.52
CA ASN A 140 11.22 12.24 -14.33
C ASN A 140 10.02 11.32 -14.16
N LEU A 141 10.25 10.19 -13.49
CA LEU A 141 9.21 9.26 -13.06
C LEU A 141 9.28 9.09 -11.54
N VAL A 142 8.13 8.93 -10.90
CA VAL A 142 8.02 8.61 -9.47
C VAL A 142 7.43 7.23 -9.34
N VAL A 143 8.03 6.38 -8.52
CA VAL A 143 7.57 5.01 -8.28
C VAL A 143 7.30 4.83 -6.80
N ASP A 144 6.09 4.43 -6.41
CA ASP A 144 5.72 4.18 -5.02
C ASP A 144 4.90 2.89 -4.86
N ASN A 145 5.20 2.17 -3.80
CA ASN A 145 4.59 0.87 -3.53
C ASN A 145 3.16 0.98 -2.95
N ASN A 146 2.74 2.17 -2.52
CA ASN A 146 1.40 2.39 -1.97
C ASN A 146 0.41 2.72 -3.10
N SER A 147 -0.88 2.52 -2.81
CA SER A 147 -1.97 2.82 -3.76
C SER A 147 -2.30 4.30 -3.88
N LYS A 148 -1.66 5.16 -3.08
CA LYS A 148 -1.89 6.61 -3.00
C LYS A 148 -0.57 7.35 -2.76
N ILE A 149 -0.49 8.56 -3.30
CA ILE A 149 0.59 9.52 -3.02
C ILE A 149 0.57 10.01 -1.56
N GLY A 150 1.70 10.51 -1.08
CA GLY A 150 1.86 11.14 0.24
C GLY A 150 2.61 10.30 1.26
N GLY A 151 2.80 9.00 1.00
CA GLY A 151 3.51 8.11 1.93
C GLY A 151 2.92 8.20 3.35
N GLN A 152 3.77 8.51 4.34
CA GLN A 152 3.34 8.60 5.74
C GLN A 152 2.38 9.76 6.04
N PHE A 153 2.31 10.78 5.18
CA PHE A 153 1.43 11.92 5.40
C PHE A 153 -0.05 11.55 5.32
N LEU A 154 -0.40 10.48 4.58
CA LEU A 154 -1.77 9.97 4.51
C LEU A 154 -2.34 9.54 5.86
N MET A 155 -1.48 9.18 6.80
CA MET A 155 -1.87 8.69 8.12
C MET A 155 -2.04 9.83 9.14
N GLN A 156 -1.63 11.05 8.78
CA GLN A 156 -1.60 12.19 9.67
C GLN A 156 -2.85 13.04 9.50
N THR A 157 -3.85 12.77 10.35
CA THR A 157 -5.08 13.56 10.38
C THR A 157 -4.89 14.89 11.09
N HIS A 158 -3.83 15.13 11.85
CA HIS A 158 -3.55 16.43 12.48
C HIS A 158 -3.09 17.49 11.45
N GLN A 159 -3.18 18.77 11.81
CA GLN A 159 -2.63 19.85 11.00
C GLN A 159 -1.14 20.03 11.31
N PHE A 160 -0.32 20.25 10.29
CA PHE A 160 1.09 20.55 10.45
C PHE A 160 1.29 22.05 10.68
N PHE A 161 2.13 22.39 11.66
CA PHE A 161 2.48 23.77 11.98
C PHE A 161 3.95 23.99 11.64
N PHE A 162 4.20 24.39 10.40
CA PHE A 162 5.54 24.73 9.96
C PHE A 162 5.85 26.20 10.28
N PHE A 163 7.07 26.46 10.75
CA PHE A 163 7.59 27.82 10.92
C PHE A 163 8.17 28.28 9.58
N GLU A 164 7.29 28.70 8.68
CA GLU A 164 7.65 29.15 7.33
C GLU A 164 7.66 30.69 7.27
N LYS A 165 8.59 31.26 6.50
CA LYS A 165 8.61 32.71 6.23
C LYS A 165 7.39 33.14 5.42
N GLU A 166 7.02 32.30 4.46
CA GLU A 166 5.78 32.41 3.68
C GLU A 166 4.95 31.16 3.97
N LYS A 167 3.69 31.35 4.36
CA LYS A 167 2.83 30.24 4.77
C LYS A 167 2.44 29.39 3.55
N LYS A 168 3.22 28.34 3.26
CA LYS A 168 2.99 27.44 2.12
C LYS A 168 2.19 26.20 2.55
N TYR A 169 2.55 25.58 3.67
CA TYR A 169 1.94 24.32 4.14
C TYR A 169 1.37 24.41 5.56
N GLY A 170 1.73 25.44 6.33
CA GLY A 170 1.25 25.60 7.70
C GLY A 170 -0.29 25.61 7.80
N GLY A 171 -0.84 24.76 8.67
CA GLY A 171 -2.27 24.57 8.88
C GLY A 171 -2.93 23.52 7.98
N MET A 172 -2.20 22.96 7.01
CA MET A 172 -2.69 21.86 6.18
C MET A 172 -2.51 20.51 6.88
N ARG A 173 -3.33 19.51 6.52
CA ARG A 173 -3.13 18.13 6.97
C ARG A 173 -2.20 17.40 6.03
N GLY A 174 -1.67 16.25 6.45
CA GLY A 174 -0.67 15.53 5.67
C GLY A 174 -1.15 15.18 4.25
N PHE A 175 -2.37 14.65 4.12
CA PHE A 175 -2.94 14.30 2.81
C PHE A 175 -3.16 15.53 1.90
N ASP A 176 -3.48 16.70 2.47
CA ASP A 176 -3.60 17.94 1.70
C ASP A 176 -2.24 18.39 1.17
N ILE A 177 -1.19 18.32 2.00
CA ILE A 177 0.17 18.69 1.61
C ILE A 177 0.66 17.76 0.49
N ALA A 178 0.42 16.46 0.62
CA ALA A 178 0.76 15.50 -0.42
C ALA A 178 0.09 15.82 -1.76
N GLN A 179 -1.19 16.18 -1.74
CA GLN A 179 -1.93 16.56 -2.95
C GLN A 179 -1.38 17.85 -3.56
N THR A 180 -1.03 18.84 -2.74
CA THR A 180 -0.40 20.08 -3.22
C THR A 180 0.96 19.81 -3.86
N LEU A 181 1.82 19.01 -3.22
CA LEU A 181 3.15 18.67 -3.75
C LEU A 181 3.06 17.85 -5.05
N ALA A 182 2.08 16.95 -5.18
CA ALA A 182 1.88 16.21 -6.42
C ALA A 182 1.40 17.08 -7.59
N GLY A 183 0.76 18.21 -7.28
CA GLY A 183 0.13 19.10 -8.24
C GLY A 183 -1.08 18.45 -8.94
N ALA A 184 -1.64 19.13 -9.94
CA ALA A 184 -2.79 18.62 -10.70
C ALA A 184 -2.43 17.52 -11.70
N ASN A 185 -1.18 17.47 -12.16
CA ASN A 185 -0.73 16.49 -13.15
C ASN A 185 0.03 15.34 -12.46
N HIS A 186 -0.57 14.15 -12.46
CA HIS A 186 -0.01 12.92 -11.90
C HIS A 186 0.68 12.01 -12.93
N GLU A 187 0.82 12.44 -14.18
CA GLU A 187 1.57 11.74 -15.23
C GLU A 187 3.01 11.43 -14.77
N GLY A 188 3.48 10.22 -15.02
CA GLY A 188 4.79 9.75 -14.57
C GLY A 188 4.84 9.33 -13.10
N ILE A 189 3.73 9.36 -12.34
CA ILE A 189 3.65 8.74 -11.01
C ILE A 189 3.06 7.33 -11.12
N PHE A 190 3.87 6.32 -10.84
CA PHE A 190 3.50 4.92 -10.79
C PHE A 190 3.24 4.51 -9.34
N LEU A 191 1.96 4.27 -9.02
CA LEU A 191 1.51 3.75 -7.73
C LEU A 191 1.36 2.23 -7.79
N ASN A 192 1.16 1.58 -6.64
CA ASN A 192 1.16 0.12 -6.52
C ASN A 192 2.41 -0.53 -7.15
N SER A 193 3.53 0.19 -7.21
CA SER A 193 4.70 -0.19 -7.99
C SER A 193 5.92 -0.23 -7.08
N THR A 194 6.55 -1.40 -6.98
CA THR A 194 7.74 -1.60 -6.14
C THR A 194 8.98 -1.59 -7.01
N VAL A 195 9.89 -0.65 -6.75
CA VAL A 195 11.28 -0.80 -7.19
C VAL A 195 11.89 -1.95 -6.40
N TRP A 196 12.25 -3.03 -7.10
CA TRP A 196 12.82 -4.21 -6.46
C TRP A 196 14.33 -4.33 -6.66
N ASP A 197 14.89 -3.66 -7.69
CA ASP A 197 16.34 -3.62 -7.91
C ASP A 197 16.80 -2.37 -8.67
N ILE A 198 18.07 -2.02 -8.49
CA ILE A 198 18.80 -0.99 -9.24
C ILE A 198 19.98 -1.68 -9.92
N LEU A 199 19.90 -1.79 -11.23
CA LEU A 199 20.83 -2.56 -12.06
C LEU A 199 21.86 -1.64 -12.72
N GLU A 200 22.96 -2.24 -13.17
CA GLU A 200 24.01 -1.55 -13.92
C GLU A 200 23.46 -0.84 -15.17
N GLY A 201 24.13 0.26 -15.55
CA GLY A 201 23.73 1.07 -16.70
C GLY A 201 22.51 1.95 -16.45
N GLY A 202 22.18 2.25 -15.19
CA GLY A 202 21.07 3.14 -14.82
C GLY A 202 19.69 2.52 -15.05
N ARG A 203 19.57 1.20 -14.95
CA ARG A 203 18.31 0.48 -15.13
C ARG A 203 17.66 0.25 -13.78
N ILE A 204 16.35 0.42 -13.70
CA ILE A 204 15.58 0.20 -12.47
C ILE A 204 14.52 -0.83 -12.79
N ALA A 205 14.47 -1.87 -11.97
CA ALA A 205 13.49 -2.92 -12.11
C ALA A 205 12.30 -2.62 -11.20
N VAL A 206 11.12 -2.52 -11.80
CA VAL A 206 9.87 -2.18 -11.11
C VAL A 206 8.90 -3.34 -11.27
N LYS A 207 8.10 -3.60 -10.24
CA LYS A 207 7.03 -4.59 -10.28
C LYS A 207 5.73 -3.95 -9.82
N GLU A 208 4.68 -4.04 -10.63
CA GLU A 208 3.33 -3.65 -10.23
C GLU A 208 2.71 -4.75 -9.33
N ILE A 209 2.30 -4.38 -8.12
CA ILE A 209 1.81 -5.28 -7.08
C ILE A 209 0.40 -5.80 -7.40
N SER A 210 -0.43 -4.99 -8.07
CA SER A 210 -1.82 -5.33 -8.40
C SER A 210 -1.93 -6.37 -9.51
N THR A 211 -1.06 -6.29 -10.50
CA THR A 211 -1.15 -7.05 -11.75
C THR A 211 -0.01 -8.04 -11.93
N ASP A 212 0.98 -8.05 -11.01
CA ASP A 212 2.24 -8.78 -11.13
C ASP A 212 3.05 -8.46 -12.40
N ARG A 213 2.70 -7.39 -13.13
CA ARG A 213 3.42 -6.92 -14.32
C ARG A 213 4.78 -6.30 -13.96
N THR A 214 5.74 -6.44 -14.86
CA THR A 214 7.14 -5.99 -14.71
C THR A 214 7.53 -5.08 -15.86
#